data_AF-A0A8T3TMX3-F1
#
_entry.id   AF-A0A8T3TMX3-F1
#
_cell.length_a   1.000
_cell.length_b   1.000
_cell.length_c   1.000
_cell.angle_alpha   90.00
_cell.angle_beta   90.00
_cell.angle_gamma   90.00
#
_symmetry.space_group_name_H-M   'P 1'
#
loop_
_entity.id
_entity.type
_entity.pdbx_description
1 polymer ?
#
loop_
_entity_poly.entity_id
_entity_poly.type
_entity_poly.pdbx_seq_one_letter_code
_entity_poly.pdbx_strand_id
1 'polypeptide(L)'
;MTIEPASQPSTVSTGDARRDVRLARLPQLLSERIMVLDGAMGTMIQAHTLDEADFRGERFRDHAHDLRGANDLLSLTQPGIIAGIHAAYLDAGADIISTNTFNATRISMADYGLEDLAEEIDREAARLARKAADAFEASHPDRPRYVAGALGPTNRTASLSPDVNDPGARNVNFQELAVAYGEAARGLVEGGADILLIETIFDTLNAKAAIFAV
;
A
#
# COMPACT_ATOMS: atom_id res chain seq x y z
N MET A 1 -11.16 -31.87 -34.67
CA MET A 1 -11.31 -30.46 -34.25
C MET A 1 -12.40 -30.44 -33.20
N THR A 2 -12.01 -30.68 -31.95
CA THR A 2 -12.90 -30.77 -30.81
C THR A 2 -12.93 -29.38 -30.18
N ILE A 3 -14.11 -28.76 -30.15
CA ILE A 3 -14.29 -27.44 -29.53
C ILE A 3 -14.42 -27.69 -28.03
N GLU A 4 -13.46 -27.21 -27.24
CA GLU A 4 -13.58 -27.18 -25.78
C GLU A 4 -14.69 -26.19 -25.36
N PRO A 5 -15.52 -26.53 -24.36
CA PRO A 5 -16.53 -25.61 -23.88
C PRO A 5 -15.88 -24.47 -23.09
N ALA A 6 -16.43 -23.27 -23.29
CA ALA A 6 -15.99 -22.04 -22.66
C ALA A 6 -15.90 -22.18 -21.12
N SER A 7 -14.80 -21.66 -20.57
CA SER A 7 -14.55 -21.50 -19.14
C SER A 7 -15.70 -20.75 -18.46
N GLN A 8 -16.18 -21.31 -17.34
CA GLN A 8 -17.21 -20.69 -16.52
C GLN A 8 -16.76 -19.33 -15.98
N PRO A 9 -17.68 -18.35 -15.83
CA PRO A 9 -17.35 -17.05 -15.24
C PRO A 9 -16.87 -17.23 -13.81
N SER A 10 -15.75 -16.59 -13.47
CA SER A 10 -15.20 -16.53 -12.13
C SER A 10 -16.26 -16.01 -11.15
N THR A 11 -16.45 -16.72 -10.04
CA THR A 11 -17.36 -16.30 -8.97
C THR A 11 -16.80 -15.03 -8.33
N VAL A 12 -17.42 -13.88 -8.60
CA VAL A 12 -17.10 -12.60 -7.95
C VAL A 12 -17.26 -12.78 -6.43
N SER A 13 -16.19 -12.55 -5.69
CA SER A 13 -16.19 -12.58 -4.23
C SER A 13 -17.17 -11.53 -3.70
N THR A 14 -17.85 -11.80 -2.58
CA THR A 14 -18.71 -10.80 -1.91
C THR A 14 -17.94 -9.53 -1.51
N GLY A 15 -16.61 -9.63 -1.35
CA GLY A 15 -15.73 -8.49 -1.15
C GLY A 15 -15.60 -7.60 -2.40
N ASP A 16 -15.47 -8.20 -3.58
CA ASP A 16 -15.35 -7.50 -4.87
C ASP A 16 -16.64 -6.75 -5.21
N ALA A 17 -17.80 -7.39 -5.01
CA ALA A 17 -19.10 -6.75 -5.23
C ALA A 17 -19.31 -5.50 -4.34
N ARG A 18 -18.74 -5.48 -3.14
CA ARG A 18 -18.79 -4.28 -2.26
C ARG A 18 -17.83 -3.18 -2.72
N ARG A 19 -16.64 -3.55 -3.22
CA ARG A 19 -15.68 -2.60 -3.79
C ARG A 19 -16.27 -1.89 -5.01
N ASP A 20 -16.88 -2.63 -5.94
CA ASP A 20 -17.49 -2.05 -7.15
C ASP A 20 -18.57 -1.02 -6.82
N VAL A 21 -19.42 -1.32 -5.82
CA VAL A 21 -20.45 -0.39 -5.35
C VAL A 21 -19.84 0.89 -4.75
N ARG A 22 -18.76 0.79 -3.96
CA ARG A 22 -18.07 1.96 -3.42
C ARG A 22 -17.46 2.80 -4.55
N LEU A 23 -16.77 2.16 -5.49
CA LEU A 23 -16.10 2.82 -6.61
C LEU A 23 -17.09 3.51 -7.55
N ALA A 24 -18.25 2.91 -7.81
CA ALA A 24 -19.29 3.53 -8.63
C ALA A 24 -19.79 4.87 -8.05
N ARG A 25 -19.76 5.04 -6.72
CA ARG A 25 -20.17 6.28 -6.04
C ARG A 25 -19.08 7.34 -5.99
N LEU A 26 -17.81 6.96 -6.13
CA LEU A 26 -16.67 7.86 -5.93
C LEU A 26 -16.68 9.07 -6.88
N PRO A 27 -16.88 8.92 -8.22
CA PRO A 27 -16.93 10.07 -9.14
C PRO A 27 -18.04 11.07 -8.80
N GLN A 28 -19.20 10.56 -8.37
CA GLN A 28 -20.32 11.41 -7.97
C GLN A 28 -19.96 12.22 -6.71
N LEU A 29 -19.43 11.56 -5.67
CA LEU A 29 -19.03 12.24 -4.44
C LEU A 29 -17.96 13.31 -4.68
N LEU A 30 -16.98 13.02 -5.54
CA LEU A 30 -15.95 13.98 -5.94
C LEU A 30 -16.51 15.19 -6.68
N SER A 31 -17.65 15.04 -7.38
CA SER A 31 -18.34 16.15 -8.07
C SER A 31 -19.22 16.99 -7.14
N GLU A 32 -19.71 16.40 -6.05
CA GLU A 32 -20.64 17.04 -5.11
C GLU A 32 -19.93 17.76 -3.97
N ARG A 33 -18.75 17.28 -3.55
CA ARG A 33 -18.00 17.86 -2.44
C ARG A 33 -16.51 17.56 -2.52
N ILE A 34 -15.74 18.35 -1.76
CA ILE A 34 -14.34 18.05 -1.50
C ILE A 34 -14.27 16.79 -0.62
N MET A 35 -13.45 15.84 -1.04
CA MET A 35 -13.09 14.67 -0.24
C MET A 35 -11.73 14.89 0.42
N VAL A 36 -11.61 14.46 1.67
CA VAL A 36 -10.39 14.66 2.48
C VAL A 36 -9.57 13.38 2.48
N LEU A 37 -8.33 13.47 1.98
CA LEU A 37 -7.30 12.44 2.20
C LEU A 37 -6.71 12.63 3.60
N ASP A 38 -6.31 11.53 4.22
CA ASP A 38 -5.65 11.53 5.52
C ASP A 38 -4.28 12.23 5.52
N GLY A 39 -3.65 12.24 6.71
CA GLY A 39 -2.36 12.88 6.94
C GLY A 39 -1.19 11.89 6.96
N ALA A 40 -0.03 12.39 7.41
CA ALA A 40 1.20 11.62 7.44
C ALA A 40 1.15 10.43 8.43
N MET A 41 1.25 9.21 7.89
CA MET A 41 1.41 7.98 8.68
C MET A 41 2.72 7.99 9.48
N GLY A 42 3.85 8.33 8.85
CA GLY A 42 5.17 8.33 9.49
C GLY A 42 5.25 9.26 10.71
N THR A 43 4.65 10.45 10.65
CA THR A 43 4.60 11.39 11.78
C THR A 43 3.82 10.80 12.96
N MET A 44 2.72 10.11 12.69
CA MET A 44 1.90 9.47 13.72
C MET A 44 2.65 8.30 14.36
N ILE A 45 3.35 7.48 13.56
CA ILE A 45 4.22 6.40 14.07
C ILE A 45 5.33 6.96 14.98
N GLN A 46 5.97 8.06 14.59
CA GLN A 46 7.03 8.69 15.38
C GLN A 46 6.58 9.11 16.79
N ALA A 47 5.30 9.41 17.00
CA ALA A 47 4.76 9.76 18.31
C ALA A 47 4.74 8.58 19.31
N HIS A 48 4.84 7.33 18.82
CA HIS A 48 4.80 6.12 19.67
C HIS A 48 6.17 5.72 20.23
N THR A 49 7.26 6.41 19.87
CA THR A 49 8.62 6.16 20.40
C THR A 49 9.06 4.69 20.33
N LEU A 50 8.80 4.04 19.20
CA LEU A 50 9.09 2.62 18.99
C LEU A 50 10.60 2.32 18.93
N ASP A 51 10.98 1.17 19.49
CA ASP A 51 12.34 0.64 19.46
C ASP A 51 12.46 -0.60 18.55
N GLU A 52 13.68 -1.13 18.42
CA GLU A 52 13.96 -2.27 17.55
C GLU A 52 13.17 -3.54 17.91
N ALA A 53 12.85 -3.75 19.20
CA ALA A 53 12.05 -4.89 19.62
C ALA A 53 10.59 -4.75 19.13
N ASP A 54 10.06 -3.53 19.08
CA ASP A 54 8.74 -3.26 18.52
C ASP A 54 8.68 -3.55 17.02
N PHE A 55 9.70 -3.12 16.26
CA PHE A 55 9.78 -3.39 14.82
C PHE A 55 9.90 -4.87 14.53
N ARG A 56 10.67 -5.61 15.33
CA ARG A 56 10.80 -7.08 15.20
C ARG A 56 9.54 -7.84 15.58
N GLY A 57 8.85 -7.39 16.63
CA GLY A 57 7.78 -8.16 17.25
C GLY A 57 8.21 -9.59 17.60
N GLU A 58 7.25 -10.52 17.67
CA GLU A 58 7.56 -11.93 17.90
C GLU A 58 8.20 -12.59 16.67
N ARG A 59 7.65 -12.30 15.48
CA ARG A 59 7.95 -13.01 14.24
C ARG A 59 9.39 -12.82 13.75
N PHE A 60 9.97 -11.65 14.01
CA PHE A 60 11.29 -11.27 13.50
C PHE A 60 12.33 -11.08 14.61
N ARG A 61 12.11 -11.67 15.79
CA ARG A 61 13.03 -11.56 16.95
C ARG A 61 14.48 -11.83 16.55
N ASP A 62 14.71 -12.91 15.81
CA ASP A 62 16.05 -13.38 15.42
C ASP A 62 16.46 -12.96 13.99
N HIS A 63 15.77 -11.97 13.40
CA HIS A 63 16.09 -11.49 12.05
C HIS A 63 17.49 -10.89 11.97
N ALA A 64 18.23 -11.16 10.89
CA ALA A 64 19.66 -10.83 10.82
C ALA A 64 19.95 -9.34 10.63
N HIS A 65 18.99 -8.56 10.14
CA HIS A 65 19.12 -7.13 9.87
C HIS A 65 18.43 -6.30 10.94
N ASP A 66 18.90 -5.08 11.17
CA ASP A 66 18.16 -4.05 11.92
C ASP A 66 16.86 -3.74 11.17
N LEU A 67 15.73 -3.72 11.86
CA LEU A 67 14.41 -3.49 11.26
C LEU A 67 13.86 -2.09 11.58
N ARG A 68 14.55 -1.34 12.43
CA ARG A 68 14.14 0.01 12.78
C ARG A 68 14.13 0.91 11.55
N GLY A 69 12.99 1.55 11.31
CA GLY A 69 12.78 2.41 10.15
C GLY A 69 12.00 1.74 9.01
N ALA A 70 11.83 0.41 9.03
CA ALA A 70 10.90 -0.30 8.16
C ALA A 70 9.45 -0.10 8.64
N ASN A 71 8.95 1.14 8.58
CA ASN A 71 7.63 1.51 9.12
C ASN A 71 6.49 0.67 8.55
N ASP A 72 6.58 0.27 7.29
CA ASP A 72 5.63 -0.59 6.60
C ASP A 72 5.46 -1.94 7.31
N LEU A 73 6.54 -2.50 7.88
CA LEU A 73 6.54 -3.75 8.64
C LEU A 73 5.64 -3.71 9.88
N LEU A 74 5.41 -2.52 10.45
CA LEU A 74 4.55 -2.35 11.62
C LEU A 74 3.10 -2.76 11.35
N SER A 75 2.70 -2.87 10.08
CA SER A 75 1.40 -3.48 9.70
C SER A 75 1.31 -4.97 10.10
N LEU A 76 2.45 -5.66 10.22
CA LEU A 76 2.54 -7.04 10.71
C LEU A 76 2.86 -7.12 12.21
N THR A 77 3.79 -6.30 12.69
CA THR A 77 4.34 -6.43 14.05
C THR A 77 3.62 -5.59 15.09
N GLN A 78 3.07 -4.45 14.68
CA GLN A 78 2.31 -3.53 15.54
C GLN A 78 0.95 -3.16 14.93
N PRO A 79 0.11 -4.14 14.52
CA PRO A 79 -1.12 -3.88 13.77
C PRO A 79 -2.13 -3.01 14.55
N GLY A 80 -2.10 -3.05 15.89
CA GLY A 80 -2.94 -2.22 16.74
C GLY A 80 -2.60 -0.73 16.65
N ILE A 81 -1.31 -0.39 16.53
CA ILE A 81 -0.86 1.00 16.36
C ILE A 81 -1.31 1.52 15.00
N ILE A 82 -1.05 0.77 13.93
CA ILE A 82 -1.42 1.16 12.56
C ILE A 82 -2.94 1.32 12.42
N ALA A 83 -3.73 0.38 12.94
CA ALA A 83 -5.19 0.48 12.95
C ALA A 83 -5.67 1.71 13.75
N GLY A 84 -5.03 2.01 14.88
CA GLY A 84 -5.33 3.19 15.69
C GLY A 84 -5.07 4.51 14.95
N ILE A 85 -4.00 4.58 14.14
CA ILE A 85 -3.69 5.76 13.32
C ILE A 85 -4.75 5.97 12.23
N HIS A 86 -5.16 4.91 11.53
CA HIS A 86 -6.26 5.02 10.56
C HIS A 86 -7.55 5.51 11.23
N ALA A 87 -7.90 4.94 12.39
CA ALA A 87 -9.07 5.36 13.15
C ALA A 87 -9.01 6.85 13.55
N ALA A 88 -7.84 7.32 14.00
CA ALA A 88 -7.65 8.73 14.36
C ALA A 88 -7.89 9.68 13.17
N TYR A 89 -7.43 9.33 11.97
CA TYR A 89 -7.70 10.14 10.77
C TYR A 89 -9.17 10.08 10.34
N LEU A 90 -9.81 8.92 10.44
CA LEU A 90 -11.23 8.77 10.15
C LEU A 90 -12.11 9.57 11.13
N ASP A 91 -11.77 9.56 12.43
CA ASP A 91 -12.40 10.38 13.47
C ASP A 91 -12.21 11.88 13.22
N ALA A 92 -11.03 12.28 12.74
CA ALA A 92 -10.76 13.65 12.31
C ALA A 92 -11.50 14.07 11.04
N GLY A 93 -12.18 13.13 10.38
CA GLY A 93 -13.04 13.39 9.23
C GLY A 93 -12.42 13.08 7.87
N ALA A 94 -11.35 12.29 7.78
CA ALA A 94 -10.86 11.78 6.51
C ALA A 94 -11.94 10.94 5.81
N ASP A 95 -12.06 11.13 4.50
CA ASP A 95 -12.92 10.33 3.60
C ASP A 95 -12.13 9.19 2.95
N ILE A 96 -10.83 9.42 2.71
CA ILE A 96 -9.89 8.49 2.11
C ILE A 96 -8.72 8.33 3.08
N ILE A 97 -8.40 7.10 3.45
CA ILE A 97 -7.19 6.79 4.22
C ILE A 97 -6.18 6.06 3.34
N SER A 98 -4.90 6.40 3.48
CA SER A 98 -3.80 5.75 2.79
C SER A 98 -3.29 4.55 3.60
N THR A 99 -2.87 3.48 2.92
CA THR A 99 -2.24 2.31 3.57
C THR A 99 -0.83 2.64 4.05
N ASN A 100 -0.36 1.94 5.09
CA ASN A 100 1.02 2.02 5.55
C ASN A 100 1.97 1.18 4.65
N THR A 101 2.11 1.59 3.39
CA THR A 101 2.79 0.81 2.32
C THR A 101 3.70 1.65 1.41
N PHE A 102 4.14 2.82 1.89
CA PHE A 102 4.97 3.73 1.11
C PHE A 102 6.26 3.07 0.58
N ASN A 103 6.91 2.22 1.38
CA ASN A 103 8.13 1.48 0.99
C ASN A 103 7.91 -0.02 0.87
N ALA A 104 6.69 -0.54 0.94
CA ALA A 104 6.38 -1.98 0.95
C ALA A 104 6.64 -2.72 -0.40
N THR A 105 7.62 -2.28 -1.19
CA THR A 105 8.05 -2.95 -2.41
C THR A 105 9.25 -3.86 -2.14
N ARG A 106 9.35 -4.97 -2.87
CA ARG A 106 10.52 -5.88 -2.82
C ARG A 106 11.86 -5.14 -2.92
N ILE A 107 11.92 -4.10 -3.76
CA ILE A 107 13.12 -3.28 -3.97
C ILE A 107 13.55 -2.53 -2.70
N SER A 108 12.61 -1.91 -1.99
CA SER A 108 12.93 -1.10 -0.81
C SER A 108 13.06 -1.96 0.44
N MET A 109 12.31 -3.06 0.52
CA MET A 109 12.41 -4.03 1.60
C MET A 109 13.73 -4.82 1.60
N ALA A 110 14.48 -4.79 0.50
CA ALA A 110 15.83 -5.36 0.42
C ALA A 110 16.83 -4.72 1.39
N ASP A 111 16.66 -3.43 1.74
CA ASP A 111 17.51 -2.76 2.73
C ASP A 111 17.40 -3.39 4.13
N TYR A 112 16.30 -4.11 4.38
CA TYR A 112 15.98 -4.78 5.64
C TYR A 112 16.01 -6.31 5.53
N GLY A 113 16.32 -6.88 4.36
CA GLY A 113 16.24 -8.32 4.10
C GLY A 113 14.82 -8.89 4.19
N LEU A 114 13.82 -8.12 3.74
CA LEU A 114 12.39 -8.46 3.80
C LEU A 114 11.74 -8.56 2.42
N GLU A 115 12.52 -8.77 1.36
CA GLU A 115 12.08 -8.81 -0.04
C GLU A 115 10.86 -9.70 -0.27
N ASP A 116 10.89 -10.90 0.31
CA ASP A 116 9.84 -11.91 0.13
C ASP A 116 8.57 -11.64 0.95
N LEU A 117 8.58 -10.61 1.79
CA LEU A 117 7.45 -10.22 2.63
C LEU A 117 6.72 -8.98 2.14
N ALA A 118 7.24 -8.30 1.11
CA ALA A 118 6.65 -7.05 0.61
C ALA A 118 5.15 -7.19 0.28
N GLU A 119 4.78 -8.20 -0.52
CA GLU A 119 3.38 -8.45 -0.87
C GLU A 119 2.50 -8.80 0.36
N GLU A 120 3.05 -9.50 1.35
CA GLU A 120 2.33 -9.82 2.59
C GLU A 120 2.08 -8.54 3.41
N ILE A 121 3.10 -7.68 3.52
CA ILE A 121 3.01 -6.38 4.20
C ILE A 121 1.93 -5.53 3.53
N ASP A 122 1.94 -5.43 2.20
CA ASP A 122 0.92 -4.69 1.44
C ASP A 122 -0.49 -5.21 1.71
N ARG A 123 -0.67 -6.53 1.65
CA ARG A 123 -1.97 -7.16 1.89
C ARG A 123 -2.48 -6.88 3.29
N GLU A 124 -1.64 -7.06 4.31
CA GLU A 124 -2.05 -6.86 5.70
C GLU A 124 -2.28 -5.39 6.03
N ALA A 125 -1.47 -4.47 5.48
CA ALA A 125 -1.66 -3.03 5.62
C ALA A 125 -3.00 -2.58 5.01
N ALA A 126 -3.31 -3.01 3.79
CA ALA A 126 -4.61 -2.76 3.16
C ALA A 126 -5.77 -3.37 3.96
N ARG A 127 -5.59 -4.58 4.51
CA ARG A 127 -6.60 -5.24 5.35
C ARG A 127 -6.88 -4.47 6.64
N LEU A 128 -5.85 -3.87 7.25
CA LEU A 128 -6.02 -3.04 8.46
C LEU A 128 -6.78 -1.75 8.14
N ALA A 129 -6.38 -1.04 7.09
CA ALA A 129 -7.08 0.17 6.64
C ALA A 129 -8.54 -0.13 6.28
N ARG A 130 -8.81 -1.20 5.54
CA ARG A 130 -10.17 -1.59 5.14
C ARG A 130 -11.06 -1.92 6.33
N LYS A 131 -10.52 -2.64 7.33
CA LYS A 131 -11.25 -2.91 8.58
C LYS A 131 -11.59 -1.63 9.34
N ALA A 132 -10.68 -0.67 9.41
CA ALA A 132 -10.94 0.61 10.05
C ALA A 132 -12.04 1.38 9.28
N ALA A 133 -11.93 1.48 7.97
CA ALA A 133 -12.91 2.14 7.12
C ALA A 133 -14.30 1.49 7.22
N ASP A 134 -14.40 0.16 7.22
CA ASP A 134 -15.67 -0.57 7.37
C ASP A 134 -16.32 -0.33 8.74
N ALA A 135 -15.54 -0.27 9.82
CA ALA A 135 -16.05 0.04 11.15
C ALA A 135 -16.66 1.44 11.23
N PHE A 136 -16.04 2.41 10.54
CA PHE A 136 -16.58 3.78 10.45
C PHE A 136 -17.82 3.87 9.55
N GLU A 137 -17.85 3.14 8.43
CA GLU A 137 -19.05 3.05 7.58
C GLU A 137 -20.24 2.45 8.31
N ALA A 138 -20.02 1.43 9.16
CA ALA A 138 -21.09 0.83 9.96
C ALA A 138 -21.76 1.82 10.93
N SER A 139 -21.02 2.83 11.41
CA SER A 139 -21.55 3.89 12.28
C SER A 139 -22.07 5.10 11.50
N HIS A 140 -21.66 5.28 10.23
CA HIS A 140 -22.06 6.39 9.36
C HIS A 140 -22.40 5.92 7.94
N PRO A 141 -23.51 5.18 7.74
CA PRO A 141 -23.80 4.51 6.45
C PRO A 141 -23.90 5.45 5.24
N ASP A 142 -24.28 6.71 5.48
CA ASP A 142 -24.43 7.70 4.42
C ASP A 142 -23.09 8.30 3.94
N ARG A 143 -21.99 8.03 4.66
CA ARG A 143 -20.67 8.57 4.39
C ARG A 143 -19.68 7.41 4.16
N PRO A 144 -19.49 6.95 2.91
CA PRO A 144 -18.52 5.89 2.62
C PRO A 144 -17.09 6.32 2.96
N ARG A 145 -16.21 5.33 3.17
CA ARG A 145 -14.78 5.48 3.43
C ARG A 145 -13.98 4.65 2.43
N TYR A 146 -12.99 5.30 1.85
CA TYR A 146 -12.15 4.71 0.81
C TYR A 146 -10.76 4.41 1.34
N VAL A 147 -10.18 3.31 0.89
CA VAL A 147 -8.79 2.94 1.16
C VAL A 147 -7.97 3.17 -0.09
N ALA A 148 -6.95 4.02 0.02
CA ALA A 148 -5.94 4.23 -1.00
C ALA A 148 -4.72 3.35 -0.69
N GLY A 149 -4.48 2.34 -1.53
CA GLY A 149 -3.26 1.56 -1.54
C GLY A 149 -2.09 2.42 -2.02
N ALA A 150 -1.27 2.88 -1.09
CA ALA A 150 -0.11 3.73 -1.36
C ALA A 150 1.00 2.94 -2.08
N LEU A 151 1.46 3.46 -3.21
CA LEU A 151 2.60 2.99 -3.97
C LEU A 151 3.64 4.12 -4.03
N GLY A 152 4.62 4.06 -3.14
CA GLY A 152 5.71 5.04 -3.12
C GLY A 152 6.73 4.85 -4.23
N PRO A 153 7.72 5.74 -4.33
CA PRO A 153 8.63 5.80 -5.48
C PRO A 153 9.80 4.79 -5.43
N THR A 154 9.87 3.95 -4.38
CA THR A 154 11.02 3.12 -3.97
C THR A 154 12.26 3.92 -3.53
N ASN A 155 13.27 3.24 -3.00
CA ASN A 155 14.58 3.81 -2.67
C ASN A 155 15.56 3.85 -3.88
N ARG A 156 15.14 3.42 -5.08
CA ARG A 156 15.97 3.40 -6.30
C ARG A 156 15.38 4.24 -7.42
N THR A 157 16.23 4.67 -8.34
CA THR A 157 15.88 5.50 -9.50
C THR A 157 16.28 4.80 -10.79
N ALA A 158 15.38 4.76 -11.77
CA ALA A 158 15.66 4.22 -13.09
C ALA A 158 16.13 5.29 -14.10
N SER A 159 15.85 6.57 -13.85
CA SER A 159 16.24 7.65 -14.75
C SER A 159 17.58 8.30 -14.37
N LEU A 160 17.94 8.31 -13.09
CA LEU A 160 19.17 8.94 -12.60
C LEU A 160 20.27 7.91 -12.36
N SER A 161 21.51 8.29 -12.66
CA SER A 161 22.66 7.47 -12.29
C SER A 161 22.97 7.61 -10.80
N PRO A 162 23.28 6.50 -10.11
CA PRO A 162 23.80 6.52 -8.74
C PRO A 162 25.29 6.90 -8.67
N ASP A 163 26.02 6.84 -9.80
CA ASP A 163 27.46 7.13 -9.87
C ASP A 163 27.69 8.42 -10.66
N VAL A 164 28.26 9.42 -9.99
CA VAL A 164 28.60 10.71 -10.58
C VAL A 164 29.63 10.60 -11.72
N ASN A 165 30.40 9.50 -11.77
CA ASN A 165 31.41 9.26 -12.79
C ASN A 165 30.90 8.43 -13.98
N ASP A 166 29.74 7.77 -13.85
CA ASP A 166 29.12 6.99 -14.92
C ASP A 166 27.66 7.41 -15.11
N PRO A 167 27.35 8.31 -16.07
CA PRO A 167 25.98 8.76 -16.31
C PRO A 167 25.06 7.65 -16.85
N GLY A 168 25.63 6.53 -17.32
CA GLY A 168 24.89 5.36 -17.83
C GLY A 168 24.52 4.33 -16.76
N ALA A 169 25.16 4.36 -15.59
CA ALA A 169 24.91 3.40 -14.51
C ALA A 169 23.46 3.47 -14.01
N ARG A 170 22.88 2.31 -13.67
CA ARG A 170 21.52 2.20 -13.10
C ARG A 170 21.51 1.12 -12.02
N ASN A 171 20.88 1.41 -10.88
CA ASN A 171 20.70 0.47 -9.77
C ASN A 171 19.41 -0.36 -9.87
N VAL A 172 18.55 -0.02 -10.83
CA VAL A 172 17.29 -0.71 -11.12
C VAL A 172 16.90 -0.44 -12.56
N ASN A 173 16.21 -1.40 -13.19
CA ASN A 173 15.64 -1.24 -14.52
C ASN A 173 14.10 -1.23 -14.51
N PHE A 174 13.51 -0.90 -15.66
CA PHE A 174 12.06 -0.77 -15.81
C PHE A 174 11.30 -2.06 -15.46
N GLN A 175 11.82 -3.24 -15.86
CA GLN A 175 11.16 -4.52 -15.63
C GLN A 175 11.20 -4.91 -14.15
N GLU A 176 12.30 -4.66 -13.46
CA GLU A 176 12.41 -4.87 -12.01
C GLU A 176 11.40 -4.01 -11.25
N LEU A 177 11.26 -2.73 -11.63
CA LEU A 177 10.26 -1.84 -11.05
C LEU A 177 8.83 -2.32 -11.36
N ALA A 178 8.54 -2.70 -12.60
CA ALA A 178 7.22 -3.18 -12.99
C ALA A 178 6.82 -4.45 -12.22
N VAL A 179 7.76 -5.38 -12.02
CA VAL A 179 7.52 -6.58 -11.19
C VAL A 179 7.25 -6.18 -9.74
N ALA A 180 8.12 -5.35 -9.13
CA ALA A 180 7.95 -4.94 -7.73
C ALA A 180 6.65 -4.17 -7.48
N TYR A 181 6.26 -3.28 -8.39
CA TYR A 181 4.98 -2.57 -8.31
C TYR A 181 3.79 -3.50 -8.53
N GLY A 182 3.91 -4.50 -9.41
CA GLY A 182 2.85 -5.48 -9.65
C GLY A 182 2.63 -6.42 -8.45
N GLU A 183 3.71 -6.80 -7.75
CA GLU A 183 3.62 -7.51 -6.46
C GLU A 183 2.89 -6.67 -5.41
N ALA A 184 3.28 -5.41 -5.24
CA ALA A 184 2.66 -4.51 -4.27
C ALA A 184 1.18 -4.25 -4.58
N ALA A 185 0.86 -3.93 -5.85
CA ALA A 185 -0.50 -3.71 -6.31
C ALA A 185 -1.39 -4.93 -6.06
N ARG A 186 -0.88 -6.15 -6.31
CA ARG A 186 -1.61 -7.39 -6.01
C ARG A 186 -1.92 -7.51 -4.52
N GLY A 187 -0.92 -7.32 -3.66
CA GLY A 187 -1.11 -7.34 -2.21
C GLY A 187 -2.17 -6.34 -1.75
N LEU A 188 -2.08 -5.09 -2.21
CA LEU A 188 -3.02 -4.01 -1.89
C LEU A 188 -4.46 -4.33 -2.35
N VAL A 189 -4.63 -4.83 -3.58
CA VAL A 189 -5.94 -5.20 -4.14
C VAL A 189 -6.51 -6.42 -3.41
N GLU A 190 -5.72 -7.43 -3.10
CA GLU A 190 -6.17 -8.59 -2.30
C GLU A 190 -6.54 -8.18 -0.86
N GLY A 191 -5.81 -7.22 -0.29
CA GLY A 191 -6.02 -6.72 1.07
C GLY A 191 -7.23 -5.79 1.22
N GLY A 192 -7.81 -5.31 0.12
CA GLY A 192 -9.05 -4.53 0.16
C GLY A 192 -8.94 -3.05 -0.20
N ALA A 193 -7.81 -2.59 -0.76
CA ALA A 193 -7.69 -1.22 -1.25
C ALA A 193 -8.73 -0.91 -2.35
N ASP A 194 -9.33 0.28 -2.35
CA ASP A 194 -10.27 0.69 -3.39
C ASP A 194 -9.55 1.41 -4.54
N ILE A 195 -8.54 2.20 -4.20
CA ILE A 195 -7.77 3.03 -5.13
C ILE A 195 -6.29 2.64 -5.00
N LEU A 196 -5.55 2.63 -6.11
CA LEU A 196 -4.08 2.60 -6.06
C LEU A 196 -3.56 4.03 -6.23
N LEU A 197 -2.74 4.48 -5.28
CA LEU A 197 -2.22 5.84 -5.21
C LEU A 197 -0.71 5.80 -5.48
N ILE A 198 -0.31 6.05 -6.72
CA ILE A 198 1.10 6.25 -7.08
C ILE A 198 1.50 7.66 -6.62
N GLU A 199 2.29 7.74 -5.55
CA GLU A 199 2.57 9.00 -4.86
C GLU A 199 4.06 9.33 -4.75
N THR A 200 4.34 10.59 -4.37
CA THR A 200 5.70 11.10 -4.13
C THR A 200 6.65 10.77 -5.29
N ILE A 201 6.16 10.94 -6.52
CA ILE A 201 6.90 10.64 -7.74
C ILE A 201 8.08 11.60 -7.88
N PHE A 202 9.28 11.14 -7.52
CA PHE A 202 10.52 11.87 -7.78
C PHE A 202 11.18 11.45 -9.12
N ASP A 203 10.85 10.25 -9.63
CA ASP A 203 11.33 9.71 -10.90
C ASP A 203 10.14 9.27 -11.77
N THR A 204 9.93 9.96 -12.90
CA THR A 204 8.83 9.67 -13.82
C THR A 204 8.97 8.30 -14.50
N LEU A 205 10.19 7.75 -14.65
CA LEU A 205 10.37 6.40 -15.20
C LEU A 205 9.89 5.33 -14.21
N ASN A 206 10.09 5.55 -12.90
CA ASN A 206 9.50 4.70 -11.87
C ASN A 206 7.98 4.75 -11.91
N ALA A 207 7.39 5.96 -11.99
CA ALA A 207 5.94 6.10 -12.09
C ALA A 207 5.36 5.45 -13.35
N LYS A 208 6.07 5.51 -14.49
CA LYS A 208 5.65 4.78 -15.70
C LYS A 208 5.68 3.27 -15.51
N ALA A 209 6.68 2.74 -14.80
CA ALA A 209 6.73 1.32 -14.47
C ALA A 209 5.59 0.92 -13.53
N ALA A 210 5.26 1.76 -12.54
CA ALA A 210 4.11 1.57 -11.67
C ALA A 210 2.79 1.56 -12.47
N ILE A 211 2.56 2.56 -13.34
CA ILE A 211 1.37 2.62 -14.20
C ILE A 211 1.27 1.41 -15.13
N PHE A 212 2.40 0.91 -15.64
CA PHE A 212 2.43 -0.28 -16.49
C PHE A 212 2.07 -1.56 -15.71
N ALA A 213 2.37 -1.61 -14.41
CA ALA A 213 2.17 -2.77 -13.56
C ALA A 213 0.73 -2.90 -13.01
N VAL A 214 -0.04 -1.81 -12.96
CA VAL A 214 -1.39 -1.73 -12.39
C VAL A 214 -2.51 -1.88 -13.41
#